data_AF-A0AAD1P3J7-F1
#
_entry.id   AF-A0AAD1P3J7-F1
#
_cell.length_a   1.000
_cell.length_b   1.000
_cell.length_c   1.000
_cell.angle_alpha   90.00
_cell.angle_beta   90.00
_cell.angle_gamma   90.00
#
_symmetry.space_group_name_H-M   'P 1'
#
loop_
_entity.id
_entity.type
_entity.pdbx_description
1 polymer ?
#
loop_
_entity_poly.entity_id
_entity_poly.type
_entity_poly.pdbx_seq_one_letter_code
_entity_poly.pdbx_strand_id
1 'polypeptide(L)'
;MKTAILSVVAACTLFSLIGCNNRTEVDVVQPTRAAELKPMQQSWRGILPCADCEGIETSLFLEKDGTWVMNERYQGVRDEPSSFASYGTWARTADKLVLTDSKGEKSYYRAKGEALEMLDREGNPIESQFNYTLEPVSASLPVTPMPMRGMYFYMADAATFTDCATGKRVSVANNAQLERDYLTARGATDKAVLLTVEGHFTMEENPDTGTPVKTLRADKEIKFIPGQSCDD
;
A
#
# COMPACT_ATOMS: atom_id res chain seq x y z
N MET A 1 -31.34 82.30 -22.22
CA MET A 1 -32.62 82.41 -22.95
C MET A 1 -32.58 81.48 -24.14
N LYS A 2 -33.64 80.64 -24.33
CA LYS A 2 -34.04 79.84 -25.52
C LYS A 2 -33.05 78.73 -25.95
N THR A 3 -33.23 77.45 -25.60
CA THR A 3 -34.18 76.38 -26.04
C THR A 3 -34.11 75.93 -27.51
N ALA A 4 -34.12 74.60 -27.67
CA ALA A 4 -34.68 73.80 -28.79
C ALA A 4 -33.73 73.65 -30.01
N ILE A 5 -33.58 72.55 -30.79
CA ILE A 5 -34.29 71.30 -31.14
C ILE A 5 -33.24 70.43 -31.90
N LEU A 6 -32.99 69.15 -31.56
CA LEU A 6 -33.51 67.91 -32.19
C LEU A 6 -33.23 67.72 -33.71
N SER A 7 -32.80 66.50 -34.06
CA SER A 7 -32.84 65.81 -35.39
C SER A 7 -31.53 65.86 -36.21
N VAL A 8 -31.07 64.87 -37.00
CA VAL A 8 -31.45 63.48 -37.36
C VAL A 8 -30.36 62.96 -38.34
N VAL A 9 -30.25 61.64 -38.51
CA VAL A 9 -29.47 60.85 -39.50
C VAL A 9 -27.97 60.63 -39.26
N ALA A 10 -27.70 59.44 -38.72
CA ALA A 10 -26.51 58.65 -38.99
C ALA A 10 -26.62 57.98 -40.37
N ALA A 11 -25.56 58.05 -41.18
CA ALA A 11 -25.01 56.97 -42.01
C ALA A 11 -24.16 57.55 -43.15
N CYS A 12 -22.84 57.61 -42.96
CA CYS A 12 -21.89 57.45 -44.06
C CYS A 12 -20.76 56.56 -43.56
N THR A 13 -20.82 55.33 -44.02
CA THR A 13 -19.89 54.24 -43.82
C THR A 13 -18.57 54.48 -44.56
N LEU A 14 -17.50 53.89 -43.98
CA LEU A 14 -16.33 53.31 -44.66
C LEU A 14 -15.24 54.25 -45.18
N PHE A 15 -14.24 54.49 -44.32
CA PHE A 15 -12.82 54.27 -44.64
C PHE A 15 -12.11 53.78 -43.37
N SER A 16 -12.22 52.48 -43.08
CA SER A 16 -11.44 51.85 -42.01
C SER A 16 -10.02 51.64 -42.51
N LEU A 17 -9.09 52.34 -41.86
CA LEU A 17 -7.66 52.18 -42.03
C LEU A 17 -7.25 50.74 -41.72
N ILE A 18 -6.48 50.15 -42.65
CA ILE A 18 -5.78 48.89 -42.48
C ILE A 18 -4.72 49.10 -41.38
N GLY A 19 -5.07 48.71 -40.16
CA GLY A 19 -4.13 48.54 -39.06
C GLY A 19 -3.71 47.07 -38.96
N CYS A 20 -2.45 46.78 -39.32
CA CYS A 20 -1.83 45.49 -39.04
C CYS A 20 -1.68 45.33 -37.53
N ASN A 21 -2.63 44.66 -36.88
CA ASN A 21 -2.44 44.18 -35.51
C ASN A 21 -1.86 42.76 -35.60
N ASN A 22 -0.55 42.63 -35.40
CA ASN A 22 0.13 41.34 -35.31
C ASN A 22 -0.25 40.70 -33.97
N ARG A 23 -1.44 40.09 -33.92
CA ARG A 23 -1.92 39.34 -32.77
C ARG A 23 -1.29 37.96 -32.89
N THR A 24 -0.20 37.74 -32.16
CA THR A 24 0.28 36.39 -31.86
C THR A 24 -0.89 35.63 -31.26
N GLU A 25 -1.42 34.70 -32.05
CA GLU A 25 -2.37 33.69 -31.61
C GLU A 25 -1.64 32.84 -30.58
N VAL A 26 -1.78 33.22 -29.31
CA VAL A 26 -1.42 32.35 -28.20
C VAL A 26 -2.46 31.26 -28.24
N ASP A 27 -2.10 30.14 -28.87
CA ASP A 27 -2.88 28.93 -28.85
C ASP A 27 -3.06 28.55 -27.38
N VAL A 28 -4.26 28.79 -26.86
CA VAL A 28 -4.61 28.43 -25.49
C VAL A 28 -4.66 26.91 -25.50
N VAL A 29 -3.55 26.28 -25.11
CA VAL A 29 -3.48 24.84 -24.86
C VAL A 29 -4.63 24.53 -23.92
N GLN A 30 -5.66 23.89 -24.45
CA GLN A 30 -6.81 23.42 -23.68
C GLN A 30 -6.24 22.66 -22.49
N PRO A 31 -6.74 22.90 -21.26
CA PRO A 31 -6.29 22.13 -20.12
C PRO A 31 -6.58 20.67 -20.46
N THR A 32 -5.52 19.89 -20.68
CA THR A 32 -5.60 18.45 -20.81
C THR A 32 -6.42 18.01 -19.61
N ARG A 33 -7.66 17.55 -19.84
CA ARG A 33 -8.51 17.00 -18.79
C ARG A 33 -7.61 16.10 -17.97
N ALA A 34 -7.35 16.49 -16.72
CA ALA A 34 -6.45 15.75 -15.85
C ALA A 34 -6.86 14.29 -15.99
N ALA A 35 -5.97 13.47 -16.57
CA ALA A 35 -6.26 12.07 -16.79
C ALA A 35 -6.68 11.53 -15.42
N GLU A 36 -7.89 10.98 -15.34
CA GLU A 36 -8.39 10.41 -14.10
C GLU A 36 -7.32 9.45 -13.59
N LEU A 37 -6.74 9.76 -12.43
CA LEU A 37 -5.66 8.96 -11.86
C LEU A 37 -6.24 7.58 -11.57
N LYS A 38 -5.95 6.62 -12.45
CA LYS A 38 -6.33 5.23 -12.23
C LYS A 38 -5.73 4.81 -10.87
N PRO A 39 -6.54 4.29 -9.93
CA PRO A 39 -6.04 3.78 -8.68
C PRO A 39 -4.90 2.79 -8.94
N MET A 40 -3.82 2.90 -8.18
CA MET A 40 -2.73 1.93 -8.23
C MET A 40 -3.28 0.53 -7.99
N GLN A 41 -3.00 -0.41 -8.90
CA GLN A 41 -3.28 -1.83 -8.67
C GLN A 41 -2.55 -2.26 -7.39
N GLN A 42 -3.27 -2.85 -6.44
CA GLN A 42 -2.70 -3.23 -5.13
C GLN A 42 -2.56 -4.74 -4.97
N SER A 43 -3.41 -5.53 -5.60
CA SER A 43 -3.45 -6.97 -5.38
C SER A 43 -3.20 -7.79 -6.64
N TRP A 44 -2.40 -8.85 -6.49
CA TRP A 44 -2.14 -9.84 -7.54
C TRP A 44 -2.28 -11.26 -6.99
N ARG A 45 -2.68 -12.19 -7.85
CA ARG A 45 -2.78 -13.62 -7.53
C ARG A 45 -2.29 -14.50 -8.67
N GLY A 46 -1.74 -15.65 -8.33
CA GLY A 46 -1.34 -16.66 -9.29
C GLY A 46 -0.91 -17.94 -8.60
N ILE A 47 -0.67 -18.99 -9.39
CA ILE A 47 -0.09 -20.24 -8.91
C ILE A 47 1.33 -20.29 -9.45
N LEU A 48 2.32 -20.13 -8.56
CA LEU A 48 3.72 -20.20 -8.91
C LEU A 48 4.20 -21.67 -8.91
N PRO A 49 5.22 -22.02 -9.72
CA PRO A 49 5.71 -23.39 -9.83
C PRO A 49 6.41 -23.81 -8.54
N CYS A 50 6.21 -25.06 -8.16
CA CYS A 50 6.76 -25.66 -6.94
C CYS A 50 7.64 -26.86 -7.31
N ALA A 51 8.76 -27.03 -6.61
CA ALA A 51 9.71 -28.11 -6.93
C ALA A 51 9.18 -29.50 -6.52
N ASP A 52 8.44 -29.55 -5.41
CA ASP A 52 8.03 -30.77 -4.70
C ASP A 52 6.54 -30.75 -4.31
N CYS A 53 5.77 -29.83 -4.90
CA CYS A 53 4.33 -29.72 -4.69
C CYS A 53 3.60 -29.36 -6.00
N GLU A 54 2.26 -29.38 -6.00
CA GLU A 54 1.48 -29.14 -7.22
C GLU A 54 1.57 -27.69 -7.70
N GLY A 55 1.85 -26.77 -6.78
CA GLY A 55 1.97 -25.34 -7.03
C GLY A 55 1.86 -24.53 -5.75
N ILE A 56 2.24 -23.26 -5.81
CA ILE A 56 2.15 -22.32 -4.69
C ILE A 56 1.11 -21.25 -5.05
N GLU A 57 -0.08 -21.36 -4.48
CA GLU A 57 -1.10 -20.32 -4.61
C GLU A 57 -0.63 -19.07 -3.86
N THR A 58 -0.29 -18.04 -4.62
CA THR A 58 0.35 -16.82 -4.13
C THR A 58 -0.62 -15.66 -4.26
N SER A 59 -0.84 -14.94 -3.16
CA SER A 59 -1.57 -13.68 -3.11
C SER A 59 -0.65 -12.58 -2.62
N LEU A 60 -0.40 -11.56 -3.44
CA LEU A 60 0.44 -10.41 -3.10
C LEU A 60 -0.41 -9.15 -2.99
N PHE A 61 -0.22 -8.38 -1.92
CA PHE A 61 -0.82 -7.08 -1.70
C PHE A 61 0.26 -6.01 -1.50
N LEU A 62 0.26 -4.97 -2.31
CA LEU A 62 1.13 -3.79 -2.20
C LEU A 62 0.35 -2.61 -1.62
N GLU A 63 0.78 -2.17 -0.45
CA GLU A 63 0.22 -1.02 0.24
C GLU A 63 0.83 0.29 -0.26
N LYS A 64 0.02 1.34 -0.24
CA LYS A 64 0.45 2.70 -0.62
C LYS A 64 1.50 3.28 0.32
N ASP A 65 1.64 2.74 1.53
CA ASP A 65 2.62 3.17 2.52
C ASP A 65 4.05 2.60 2.26
N GLY A 66 4.22 1.81 1.20
CA GLY A 66 5.48 1.15 0.86
C GLY A 66 5.69 -0.21 1.52
N THR A 67 4.66 -0.77 2.17
CA THR A 67 4.68 -2.14 2.70
C THR A 67 3.93 -3.12 1.82
N TRP A 68 4.21 -4.40 1.96
CA TRP A 68 3.48 -5.46 1.27
C TRP A 68 3.14 -6.59 2.22
N VAL A 69 2.11 -7.35 1.86
CA VAL A 69 1.71 -8.59 2.52
C VAL A 69 1.54 -9.66 1.46
N MET A 70 2.10 -10.84 1.68
CA MET A 70 1.95 -12.00 0.80
C MET A 70 1.40 -13.18 1.58
N ASN A 71 0.56 -13.98 0.94
CA ASN A 71 0.19 -15.29 1.42
C ASN A 71 0.50 -16.35 0.36
N GLU A 72 1.12 -17.43 0.79
CA GLU A 72 1.54 -18.55 -0.04
C GLU A 72 0.91 -19.83 0.53
N ARG A 73 0.13 -20.54 -0.28
CA ARG A 73 -0.46 -21.83 0.05
C ARG A 73 0.13 -22.91 -0.85
N TYR A 74 0.84 -23.85 -0.24
CA TYR A 74 1.44 -25.00 -0.93
C TYR A 74 0.37 -26.04 -1.22
N GLN A 75 0.21 -26.42 -2.48
CA GLN A 75 -0.84 -27.34 -2.94
C GLN A 75 -0.30 -28.78 -3.00
N GLY A 76 -1.13 -29.75 -2.61
CA GLY A 76 -0.76 -31.17 -2.66
C GLY A 76 0.23 -31.63 -1.58
N VAL A 77 0.50 -30.80 -0.56
CA VAL A 77 1.34 -31.17 0.58
C VAL A 77 0.54 -31.91 1.66
N ARG A 78 1.21 -32.81 2.39
CA ARG A 78 0.61 -33.57 3.51
C ARG A 78 0.83 -32.91 4.87
N ASP A 79 1.86 -32.10 4.97
CA ASP A 79 2.25 -31.46 6.23
C ASP A 79 1.49 -30.14 6.39
N GLU A 80 1.04 -29.88 7.63
CA GLU A 80 0.36 -28.64 8.01
C GLU A 80 1.22 -27.84 9.01
N PRO A 81 1.16 -26.50 9.00
CA PRO A 81 0.31 -25.68 8.14
C PRO A 81 0.79 -25.65 6.68
N SER A 82 -0.14 -25.70 5.73
CA SER A 82 0.14 -25.60 4.29
C SER A 82 0.11 -24.16 3.75
N SER A 83 -0.23 -23.19 4.59
CA SER A 83 -0.34 -21.77 4.22
C SER A 83 0.49 -20.88 5.15
N PHE A 84 1.22 -19.95 4.56
CA PHE A 84 2.14 -19.07 5.25
C PHE A 84 1.96 -17.64 4.74
N ALA A 85 2.00 -16.68 5.65
CA ALA A 85 2.05 -15.26 5.29
C ALA A 85 3.40 -14.63 5.64
N SER A 86 3.77 -13.65 4.83
CA SER A 86 4.95 -12.84 4.99
C SER A 86 4.62 -11.39 4.67
N TYR A 87 5.45 -10.47 5.14
CA TYR A 87 5.27 -9.05 4.94
C TYR A 87 6.62 -8.36 4.90
N GLY A 88 6.63 -7.11 4.44
CA GLY A 88 7.83 -6.28 4.50
C GLY A 88 7.67 -4.98 3.75
N THR A 89 8.76 -4.49 3.17
CA THR A 89 8.80 -3.26 2.38
C THR A 89 8.96 -3.54 0.89
N TRP A 90 8.38 -2.70 0.05
CA TRP A 90 8.60 -2.78 -1.38
C TRP A 90 9.16 -1.47 -1.93
N ALA A 91 9.99 -1.60 -2.95
CA ALA A 91 10.53 -0.48 -3.71
C ALA A 91 10.39 -0.76 -5.20
N ARG A 92 10.08 0.27 -5.98
CA ARG A 92 10.03 0.20 -7.43
C ARG A 92 11.21 0.95 -8.02
N THR A 93 11.95 0.28 -8.90
CA THR A 93 12.97 0.85 -9.78
C THR A 93 12.37 1.09 -11.17
N ALA A 94 13.18 1.55 -12.13
CA ALA A 94 12.71 1.69 -13.52
C ALA A 94 12.18 0.37 -14.09
N ASP A 95 12.84 -0.74 -13.79
CA ASP A 95 12.59 -2.03 -14.45
C ASP A 95 11.99 -3.10 -13.52
N LYS A 96 12.19 -2.97 -12.20
CA LYS A 96 11.89 -4.02 -11.23
C LYS A 96 11.11 -3.50 -10.02
N LEU A 97 10.21 -4.32 -9.52
CA LEU A 97 9.64 -4.28 -8.19
C LEU A 97 10.49 -5.18 -7.28
N VAL A 98 10.99 -4.64 -6.17
CA VAL A 98 11.78 -5.35 -5.18
C VAL A 98 10.95 -5.45 -3.91
N LEU A 99 10.66 -6.68 -3.49
CA LEU A 99 10.06 -6.97 -2.19
C LEU A 99 11.18 -7.37 -1.23
N THR A 100 11.28 -6.70 -0.09
CA THR A 100 12.18 -7.09 1.01
C THR A 100 11.30 -7.50 2.18
N ASP A 101 11.40 -8.75 2.63
CA ASP A 101 10.59 -9.29 3.72
C ASP A 101 11.06 -8.81 5.10
N SER A 102 10.36 -9.22 6.15
CA SER A 102 10.67 -8.84 7.53
C SER A 102 12.01 -9.41 8.05
N LYS A 103 12.61 -10.35 7.33
CA LYS A 103 13.91 -10.97 7.62
C LYS A 103 15.03 -10.38 6.74
N GLY A 104 14.69 -9.51 5.79
CA GLY A 104 15.62 -8.88 4.87
C GLY A 104 15.83 -9.65 3.55
N GLU A 105 15.13 -10.76 3.34
CA GLU A 105 15.20 -11.53 2.10
C GLU A 105 14.51 -10.79 0.95
N LYS A 106 15.05 -10.93 -0.26
CA LYS A 106 14.58 -10.19 -1.43
C LYS A 106 13.94 -11.10 -2.48
N SER A 107 12.80 -10.65 -2.97
CA SER A 107 12.11 -11.20 -4.14
C SER A 107 11.94 -10.12 -5.20
N TYR A 108 12.09 -10.50 -6.46
CA TYR A 108 12.11 -9.58 -7.58
C TYR A 108 10.97 -9.89 -8.54
N TYR A 109 10.29 -8.85 -8.99
CA TYR A 109 9.25 -8.93 -10.00
C TYR A 109 9.47 -7.84 -11.05
N ARG A 110 8.92 -8.02 -12.25
CA ARG A 110 8.76 -6.95 -13.22
C ARG A 110 7.31 -6.86 -13.68
N ALA A 111 6.91 -5.66 -14.08
CA ALA A 111 5.60 -5.47 -14.70
C ALA A 111 5.59 -6.09 -16.10
N LYS A 112 4.57 -6.88 -16.40
CA LYS A 112 4.30 -7.47 -17.72
C LYS A 112 2.86 -7.12 -18.09
N GLY A 113 2.66 -5.93 -18.65
CA GLY A 113 1.34 -5.31 -18.72
C GLY A 113 0.84 -4.97 -17.31
N GLU A 114 -0.36 -5.43 -16.96
CA GLU A 114 -0.93 -5.26 -15.61
C GLU A 114 -0.54 -6.41 -14.66
N ALA A 115 0.08 -7.48 -15.17
CA ALA A 115 0.57 -8.63 -14.40
C ALA A 115 1.97 -8.37 -13.82
N LEU A 116 2.33 -9.16 -12.81
CA LEU A 116 3.68 -9.22 -12.26
C LEU A 116 4.33 -10.54 -12.64
N GLU A 117 5.49 -10.49 -13.29
CA GLU A 117 6.30 -11.67 -13.57
C GLU A 117 7.44 -11.77 -12.56
N MET A 118 7.52 -12.89 -11.86
CA MET A 118 8.59 -13.19 -10.91
C MET A 118 9.92 -13.36 -11.66
N LEU A 119 10.98 -12.84 -11.06
CA LEU A 119 12.36 -12.91 -11.55
C LEU A 119 13.18 -13.85 -10.65
N ASP A 120 14.37 -14.21 -11.12
CA ASP A 120 15.32 -15.00 -10.30
C ASP A 120 15.86 -14.20 -9.10
N ARG A 121 16.75 -14.82 -8.32
CA ARG A 121 17.34 -14.23 -7.10
C ARG A 121 18.27 -13.05 -7.39
N GLU A 122 18.76 -12.93 -8.62
CA GLU A 122 19.58 -11.85 -9.13
C GLU A 122 18.73 -10.77 -9.83
N GLY A 123 17.42 -11.03 -9.97
CA GLY A 123 16.45 -10.19 -10.63
C GLY A 123 16.52 -10.24 -12.15
N ASN A 124 17.00 -11.33 -12.75
CA ASN A 124 16.91 -11.56 -14.19
C ASN A 124 15.64 -12.36 -14.55
N PRO A 125 15.20 -12.33 -15.82
CA PRO A 125 14.08 -13.14 -16.27
C PRO A 125 14.35 -14.64 -16.08
N ILE A 126 13.35 -15.37 -15.59
CA ILE A 126 13.43 -16.82 -15.46
C ILE A 126 13.16 -17.46 -16.82
N GLU A 127 14.13 -18.21 -17.35
CA GLU A 127 13.95 -19.01 -18.57
C GLU A 127 13.40 -20.39 -18.22
N SER A 128 12.08 -20.56 -18.36
CA SER A 128 11.39 -21.81 -18.04
C SER A 128 10.11 -21.97 -18.88
N GLN A 129 9.65 -23.20 -19.02
CA GLN A 129 8.35 -23.52 -19.60
C GLN A 129 7.17 -23.26 -18.63
N PHE A 130 7.47 -23.09 -17.33
CA PHE A 130 6.46 -22.86 -16.31
C PHE A 130 6.04 -21.40 -16.24
N ASN A 131 4.83 -21.16 -15.72
CA ASN A 131 4.30 -19.83 -15.56
C ASN A 131 4.73 -19.20 -14.22
N TYR A 132 5.39 -18.04 -14.28
CA TYR A 132 5.84 -17.27 -13.12
C TYR A 132 5.09 -15.93 -12.99
N THR A 133 3.86 -15.84 -13.51
CA THR A 133 3.05 -14.61 -13.48
C THR A 133 2.01 -14.61 -12.37
N LEU A 134 1.82 -13.43 -11.77
CA LEU A 134 0.69 -13.10 -10.91
C LEU A 134 -0.20 -12.11 -11.66
N GLU A 135 -1.49 -12.43 -11.77
CA GLU A 135 -2.49 -11.62 -12.46
C GLU A 135 -3.12 -10.59 -11.51
N PRO A 136 -3.45 -9.39 -12.00
CA PRO A 136 -4.09 -8.36 -11.17
C PRO A 136 -5.48 -8.82 -10.74
N VAL A 137 -5.80 -8.61 -9.46
CA VAL A 137 -7.12 -8.92 -8.90
C VAL A 137 -7.60 -7.78 -8.01
N SER A 138 -8.86 -7.79 -7.60
CA SER A 138 -9.36 -6.98 -6.48
C SER A 138 -9.57 -7.91 -5.28
N ALA A 139 -8.66 -7.86 -4.31
CA ALA A 139 -8.69 -8.73 -3.13
C ALA A 139 -8.41 -7.95 -1.84
N SER A 140 -8.95 -8.43 -0.72
CA SER A 140 -8.63 -7.93 0.61
C SER A 140 -7.26 -8.43 1.08
N LEU A 141 -6.75 -7.81 2.15
CA LEU A 141 -5.54 -8.26 2.84
C LEU A 141 -5.64 -9.74 3.26
N PRO A 142 -4.54 -10.50 3.17
CA PRO A 142 -4.47 -11.84 3.72
C PRO A 142 -4.68 -11.85 5.23
N VAL A 143 -5.48 -12.80 5.72
CA VAL A 143 -5.79 -12.98 7.15
C VAL A 143 -5.01 -14.13 7.80
N THR A 144 -4.05 -14.72 7.06
CA THR A 144 -3.18 -15.77 7.58
C THR A 144 -2.24 -15.16 8.63
N PRO A 145 -2.19 -15.70 9.86
CA PRO A 145 -1.28 -15.20 10.88
C PRO A 145 0.18 -15.33 10.46
N MET A 146 0.98 -14.32 10.80
CA MET A 146 2.42 -14.28 10.53
C MET A 146 3.17 -13.74 11.76
N PRO A 147 4.39 -14.22 12.00
CA PRO A 147 5.20 -13.77 13.12
C PRO A 147 5.62 -12.32 12.90
N MET A 148 5.35 -11.48 13.89
CA MET A 148 5.69 -10.07 13.91
C MET A 148 6.44 -9.70 15.18
N ARG A 149 7.33 -8.72 15.06
CA ARG A 149 8.08 -8.15 16.18
C ARG A 149 8.06 -6.64 16.09
N GLY A 150 7.68 -5.97 17.17
CA GLY A 150 7.51 -4.52 17.16
C GLY A 150 7.27 -3.93 18.53
N MET A 151 7.38 -2.61 18.62
CA MET A 151 7.13 -1.86 19.84
C MET A 151 5.63 -1.62 19.99
N TYR A 152 5.03 -2.22 21.01
CA TYR A 152 3.62 -2.04 21.34
C TYR A 152 3.46 -0.93 22.38
N PHE A 153 2.47 -0.07 22.16
CA PHE A 153 2.12 1.00 23.08
C PHE A 153 0.60 1.18 23.11
N TYR A 154 0.04 1.21 24.31
CA TYR A 154 -1.38 1.43 24.54
C TYR A 154 -1.59 2.59 25.52
N MET A 155 -2.47 3.52 25.16
CA MET A 155 -2.86 4.68 25.95
C MET A 155 -4.22 5.21 25.48
N ALA A 156 -5.06 5.64 26.43
CA ALA A 156 -6.37 6.25 26.14
C ALA A 156 -7.22 5.42 25.16
N ASP A 157 -7.39 4.13 25.46
CA ASP A 157 -8.17 3.17 24.66
C ASP A 157 -7.71 2.96 23.21
N ALA A 158 -6.48 3.38 22.88
CA ALA A 158 -5.86 3.17 21.58
C ALA A 158 -4.53 2.43 21.70
N ALA A 159 -4.42 1.30 21.00
CA ALA A 159 -3.20 0.52 20.89
C ALA A 159 -2.50 0.76 19.55
N THR A 160 -1.17 0.83 19.58
CA THR A 160 -0.34 0.98 18.40
C THR A 160 0.81 -0.01 18.43
N PHE A 161 1.22 -0.46 17.24
CA PHE A 161 2.35 -1.34 17.04
C PHE A 161 3.29 -0.71 16.02
N THR A 162 4.54 -0.49 16.42
CA THR A 162 5.60 -0.02 15.52
C THR A 162 6.46 -1.21 15.14
N ASP A 163 6.30 -1.69 13.92
CA ASP A 163 6.97 -2.88 13.41
C ASP A 163 8.49 -2.67 13.30
N CYS A 164 9.27 -3.62 13.80
CA CYS A 164 10.73 -3.51 13.80
C CYS A 164 11.36 -3.63 12.41
N ALA A 165 10.74 -4.41 11.51
CA ALA A 165 11.33 -4.67 10.19
C ALA A 165 11.10 -3.52 9.20
N THR A 166 9.92 -2.91 9.25
CA THR A 166 9.49 -1.86 8.31
C THR A 166 9.52 -0.46 8.92
N GLY A 167 9.61 -0.34 10.25
CA GLY A 167 9.49 0.91 10.99
C GLY A 167 8.10 1.54 10.93
N LYS A 168 7.10 0.85 10.34
CA LYS A 168 5.74 1.39 10.20
C LYS A 168 4.97 1.25 11.50
N ARG A 169 4.24 2.31 11.83
CA ARG A 169 3.29 2.32 12.94
C ARG A 169 1.89 2.04 12.42
N VAL A 170 1.23 1.05 13.01
CA VAL A 170 -0.16 0.66 12.71
C VAL A 170 -0.99 0.67 13.99
N SER A 171 -2.31 0.80 13.83
CA SER A 171 -3.26 0.55 14.91
C SER A 171 -3.27 -0.94 15.25
N VAL A 172 -3.58 -1.28 16.50
CA VAL A 172 -3.83 -2.67 16.91
C VAL A 172 -5.30 -2.80 17.29
N ALA A 173 -5.94 -3.87 16.83
CA ALA A 173 -7.33 -4.15 17.14
C ALA A 173 -7.50 -4.30 18.66
N ASN A 174 -8.60 -3.76 19.18
CA ASN A 174 -8.88 -3.79 20.62
C ASN A 174 -8.88 -5.23 21.15
N ASN A 175 -8.11 -5.45 22.21
CA ASN A 175 -7.96 -6.76 22.83
C ASN A 175 -7.62 -6.57 24.31
N ALA A 176 -8.63 -6.72 25.16
CA ALA A 176 -8.53 -6.47 26.59
C ALA A 176 -7.47 -7.35 27.29
N GLN A 177 -7.17 -8.56 26.78
CA GLN A 177 -6.12 -9.39 27.35
C GLN A 177 -4.73 -8.85 26.99
N LEU A 178 -4.51 -8.55 25.71
CA LEU A 178 -3.26 -7.95 25.23
C LEU A 178 -2.94 -6.63 25.95
N GLU A 179 -3.96 -5.78 26.15
CA GLU A 179 -3.85 -4.51 26.86
C GLU A 179 -3.44 -4.73 28.33
N ARG A 180 -4.08 -5.68 29.04
CA ARG A 180 -3.71 -6.03 30.43
C ARG A 180 -2.29 -6.57 30.53
N ASP A 181 -1.88 -7.40 29.59
CA ASP A 181 -0.54 -7.98 29.56
C ASP A 181 0.52 -6.90 29.32
N TYR A 182 0.25 -5.93 28.44
CA TYR A 182 1.07 -4.73 28.26
C TYR A 182 1.17 -3.91 29.55
N LEU A 183 0.05 -3.62 30.21
CA LEU A 183 0.03 -2.85 31.46
C LEU A 183 0.87 -3.52 32.56
N THR A 184 0.88 -4.86 32.60
CA THR A 184 1.73 -5.63 33.51
C THR A 184 3.20 -5.54 33.10
N ALA A 185 3.50 -5.68 31.80
CA ALA A 185 4.85 -5.70 31.27
C ALA A 185 5.57 -4.34 31.36
N ARG A 186 4.86 -3.22 31.13
CA ARG A 186 5.43 -1.86 31.16
C ARG A 186 5.75 -1.36 32.57
N GLY A 187 5.19 -2.00 33.60
CA GLY A 187 5.27 -1.56 34.99
C GLY A 187 4.77 -0.14 35.19
N ALA A 188 5.52 0.68 35.93
CA ALA A 188 5.17 2.07 36.20
C ALA A 188 5.57 3.06 35.08
N THR A 189 6.06 2.56 33.94
CA THR A 189 6.56 3.42 32.85
C THR A 189 5.53 3.56 31.74
N ASP A 190 5.31 4.79 31.28
CA ASP A 190 4.49 5.07 30.08
C ASP A 190 5.33 4.92 28.81
N LYS A 191 6.00 3.77 28.65
CA LYS A 191 6.86 3.48 27.50
C LYS A 191 6.33 2.31 26.70
N ALA A 192 6.63 2.30 25.40
CA ALA A 192 6.37 1.15 24.55
C ALA A 192 7.19 -0.06 25.03
N VAL A 193 6.62 -1.25 24.88
CA VAL A 193 7.27 -2.53 25.24
C VAL A 193 7.38 -3.38 23.98
N LEU A 194 8.53 -4.04 23.80
CA LEU A 194 8.72 -4.96 22.69
C LEU A 194 7.70 -6.11 22.78
N LEU A 195 7.01 -6.38 21.68
CA LEU A 195 6.03 -7.43 21.52
C LEU A 195 6.47 -8.35 20.39
N THR A 196 6.49 -9.66 20.66
CA THR A 196 6.48 -10.71 19.63
C THR A 196 5.09 -11.33 19.60
N VAL A 197 4.52 -11.48 18.42
CA VAL A 197 3.14 -11.97 18.24
C VAL A 197 2.97 -12.60 16.86
N GLU A 198 2.15 -13.64 16.76
CA GLU A 198 1.57 -14.02 15.47
C GLU A 198 0.27 -13.23 15.27
N GLY A 199 0.20 -12.48 14.17
CA GLY A 199 -0.94 -11.64 13.86
C GLY A 199 -1.18 -11.52 12.35
N HIS A 200 -2.29 -10.92 11.96
CA HIS A 200 -2.56 -10.55 10.57
C HIS A 200 -3.05 -9.11 10.47
N PHE A 201 -2.97 -8.55 9.26
CA PHE A 201 -3.52 -7.23 8.98
C PHE A 201 -4.96 -7.33 8.49
N THR A 202 -5.78 -6.40 8.96
CA THR A 202 -7.16 -6.21 8.51
C THR A 202 -7.41 -4.71 8.30
N MET A 203 -8.50 -4.37 7.60
CA MET A 203 -8.97 -3.00 7.48
C MET A 203 -10.09 -2.80 8.49
N GLU A 204 -9.87 -1.95 9.49
CA GLU A 204 -10.87 -1.60 10.49
C GLU A 204 -11.22 -0.12 10.39
N GLU A 205 -12.48 0.22 10.68
CA GLU A 205 -12.90 1.62 10.71
C GLU A 205 -12.25 2.31 11.91
N ASN A 206 -11.58 3.44 11.65
CA ASN A 206 -11.10 4.29 12.73
C ASN A 206 -12.31 4.84 13.53
N PRO A 207 -12.36 4.68 14.87
CA PRO A 207 -13.51 5.11 15.66
C PRO A 207 -13.83 6.60 15.59
N ASP A 208 -12.83 7.45 15.34
CA ASP A 208 -12.97 8.90 15.30
C ASP A 208 -13.36 9.40 13.90
N THR A 209 -12.79 8.80 12.84
CA THR A 209 -12.95 9.29 11.46
C THR A 209 -13.85 8.43 10.59
N GLY A 210 -14.14 7.19 10.98
CA GLY A 210 -14.87 6.19 10.19
C GLY A 210 -14.11 5.69 8.95
N THR A 211 -12.89 6.16 8.71
CA THR A 211 -12.10 5.74 7.54
C THR A 211 -11.45 4.39 7.81
N PRO A 212 -11.44 3.45 6.83
CA PRO A 212 -10.75 2.18 7.00
C PRO A 212 -9.24 2.42 7.13
N VAL A 213 -8.66 1.90 8.20
CA VAL A 213 -7.23 1.94 8.49
C VAL A 213 -6.69 0.52 8.62
N LYS A 214 -5.45 0.32 8.17
CA LYS A 214 -4.75 -0.95 8.35
C LYS A 214 -4.49 -1.16 9.84
N THR A 215 -5.00 -2.25 10.36
CA THR A 215 -4.97 -2.60 11.79
C THR A 215 -4.37 -3.99 11.95
N LEU A 216 -3.43 -4.12 12.88
CA LEU A 216 -2.89 -5.40 13.31
C LEU A 216 -3.87 -6.09 14.25
N ARG A 217 -4.27 -7.32 13.92
CA ARG A 217 -4.99 -8.21 14.82
C ARG A 217 -4.02 -9.24 15.36
N ALA A 218 -3.89 -9.29 16.69
CA ALA A 218 -3.11 -10.33 17.35
C ALA A 218 -3.89 -11.64 17.39
N ASP A 219 -3.30 -12.73 16.90
CA ASP A 219 -3.92 -14.05 16.84
C ASP A 219 -3.42 -14.97 17.96
N LYS A 220 -2.09 -15.19 18.06
CA LYS A 220 -1.49 -16.10 19.04
C LYS A 220 -0.01 -15.77 19.30
N GLU A 221 0.64 -16.56 20.16
CA GLU A 221 2.06 -16.41 20.54
C GLU A 221 2.44 -15.02 21.06
N ILE A 222 1.50 -14.36 21.73
CA ILE A 222 1.67 -13.03 22.32
C ILE A 222 2.67 -13.09 23.46
N LYS A 223 3.77 -12.34 23.34
CA LYS A 223 4.78 -12.22 24.39
C LYS A 223 5.39 -10.81 24.42
N PHE A 224 5.23 -10.14 25.56
CA PHE A 224 5.93 -8.89 25.85
C PHE A 224 7.33 -9.16 26.41
N ILE A 225 8.29 -8.33 26.01
CA ILE A 225 9.70 -8.43 26.42
C ILE A 225 10.13 -7.05 26.97
N PRO A 226 9.94 -6.80 28.28
CA PRO A 226 10.31 -5.54 28.90
C PRO A 226 11.81 -5.25 28.79
N GLY A 227 12.16 -3.99 28.59
CA GLY A 227 13.56 -3.53 28.55
C GLY A 227 14.30 -3.79 27.25
N GLN A 228 13.69 -4.50 26.29
CA GLN A 228 14.22 -4.66 24.93
C GLN A 228 13.57 -3.69 23.94
N SER A 229 14.27 -3.50 22.84
CA SER A 229 13.96 -2.65 21.70
C SER A 229 14.09 -3.45 20.40
N CYS A 230 13.82 -2.82 19.25
CA CYS A 230 13.99 -3.48 17.96
C CYS A 230 15.45 -3.82 17.63
N ASP A 231 16.41 -3.11 18.23
CA ASP A 231 17.85 -3.22 17.93
C ASP A 231 18.58 -4.29 18.76
N ASP A 232 17.90 -4.87 19.76
CA ASP A 232 18.38 -6.01 20.56
C ASP A 232 18.17 -7.34 19.83
#